data_AF-A0A9D5JRE6-F1
#
_entry.id   AF-A0A9D5JRE6-F1
#
_cell.length_a   1.000
_cell.length_b   1.000
_cell.length_c   1.000
_cell.angle_alpha   90.00
_cell.angle_beta   90.00
_cell.angle_gamma   90.00
#
_symmetry.space_group_name_H-M   'P 1'
#
loop_
_entity.id
_entity.type
_entity.pdbx_description
1 polymer ?
#
loop_
_entity_poly.entity_id
_entity_poly.type
_entity_poly.pdbx_seq_one_letter_code
_entity_poly.pdbx_strand_id
1 'polypeptide(L)' 'MLRKVPNVTFKTRVRDESIGGENPFRWQDLTTDEIFKGKKVVIFALPGAFTPTCSSKHLPGYEEKYDELKALGVDEVY' A
#
# COMPACT_ATOMS: atom_id res chain seq x y z
N MET A 1 17.40 -15.54 11.74
CA MET A 1 16.77 -15.98 10.47
C MET A 1 15.95 -14.81 9.94
N LEU A 2 16.31 -14.24 8.79
CA LEU A 2 15.49 -13.20 8.16
C LEU A 2 14.16 -13.83 7.73
N ARG A 3 13.07 -13.48 8.41
CA ARG A 3 11.72 -13.86 7.97
C ARG A 3 11.45 -13.12 6.66
N LYS A 4 11.45 -13.85 5.54
CA LYS A 4 11.02 -13.32 4.24
C LYS A 4 9.49 -13.22 4.23
N VAL A 5 8.97 -12.24 3.52
CA VAL A 5 7.53 -12.12 3.27
C VAL A 5 7.06 -13.39 2.54
N PRO A 6 5.93 -14.02 2.95
CA PRO A 6 5.40 -15.18 2.26
C PRO A 6 5.14 -14.91 0.79
N ASN A 7 5.35 -15.90 -0.08
CA ASN A 7 4.98 -15.81 -1.49
C ASN A 7 3.46 -15.96 -1.61
N VAL A 8 2.79 -14.86 -1.94
CA VAL A 8 1.34 -14.77 -2.08
C VAL A 8 0.98 -13.83 -3.22
N THR A 9 -0.27 -13.92 -3.69
CA THR A 9 -0.86 -12.97 -4.64
C THR A 9 -1.89 -12.12 -3.90
N PHE A 10 -1.67 -10.81 -3.89
CA PHE A 10 -2.55 -9.80 -3.34
C PHE A 10 -3.60 -9.41 -4.39
N LYS A 11 -4.87 -9.48 -4.00
CA LYS A 11 -5.99 -8.98 -4.82
C LYS A 11 -6.19 -7.50 -4.49
N THR A 12 -5.80 -6.63 -5.40
CA THR A 12 -5.83 -5.18 -5.20
C THR A 12 -6.85 -4.50 -6.10
N ARG A 13 -7.24 -3.28 -5.74
CA ARG A 13 -8.17 -2.44 -6.51
C ARG A 13 -7.38 -1.26 -7.06
N VAL A 14 -7.38 -1.09 -8.38
CA VAL A 14 -6.70 0.01 -9.05
C VAL A 14 -7.70 0.84 -9.82
N ARG A 15 -7.60 2.17 -9.68
CA ARG A 15 -8.44 3.11 -10.40
C ARG A 15 -8.14 3.03 -11.89
N ASP A 16 -9.17 2.94 -12.71
CA ASP A 16 -9.07 2.88 -14.16
C ASP A 16 -10.05 3.89 -14.76
N GLU A 17 -9.52 4.96 -15.36
CA GLU A 17 -10.31 6.05 -15.94
C GLU A 17 -11.12 5.61 -17.17
N SER A 18 -10.81 4.46 -17.75
CA SER A 18 -11.57 3.88 -18.86
C SER A 18 -12.88 3.23 -18.40
N ILE A 19 -13.04 2.99 -17.10
CA ILE A 19 -14.24 2.39 -16.52
C ILE A 19 -15.16 3.52 -16.05
N GLY A 20 -16.30 3.70 -16.73
CA GLY A 20 -17.31 4.66 -16.32
C GLY A 20 -18.08 4.24 -15.05
N GLY A 21 -18.74 5.22 -14.40
CA GLY A 21 -19.66 4.99 -13.27
C GLY A 21 -19.09 5.38 -11.90
N GLU A 22 -19.85 5.09 -10.85
CA GLU A 22 -19.54 5.52 -9.46
C GLU A 22 -18.34 4.77 -8.85
N ASN A 23 -17.92 3.64 -9.44
CA ASN A 23 -16.82 2.82 -8.94
C ASN A 23 -15.83 2.45 -10.05
N PRO A 24 -14.99 3.40 -10.50
CA PRO A 24 -14.04 3.21 -11.60
C PRO A 24 -12.78 2.46 -11.13
N PHE A 25 -12.96 1.30 -10.48
CA PHE A 25 -11.87 0.46 -9.98
C PHE A 25 -11.97 -0.96 -10.55
N ARG A 26 -10.86 -1.47 -11.08
CA ARG A 26 -10.71 -2.87 -11.49
C ARG A 26 -9.92 -3.67 -10.48
N TRP A 27 -10.11 -4.98 -10.48
CA TRP A 27 -9.25 -5.90 -9.75
C TRP A 27 -7.91 -6.06 -10.48
N GLN A 28 -6.83 -6.09 -9.71
CA GLN A 28 -5.49 -6.41 -10.19
C GLN A 28 -4.81 -7.35 -9.20
N ASP A 29 -4.19 -8.39 -9.75
CA ASP A 29 -3.34 -9.30 -9.01
C ASP A 29 -1.93 -8.72 -8.93
N LEU A 30 -1.37 -8.65 -7.73
CA LEU A 30 0.02 -8.29 -7.48
C LEU A 30 0.70 -9.38 -6.66
N THR A 31 1.89 -9.82 -7.06
CA THR A 31 2.65 -10.83 -6.33
C THR A 31 3.56 -10.21 -5.27
N THR A 32 3.94 -10.99 -4.25
CA THR A 32 4.95 -10.60 -3.25
C THR A 32 6.24 -10.09 -3.92
N ASP A 33 6.66 -10.72 -5.01
CA ASP A 33 7.88 -10.31 -5.72
C ASP A 33 7.73 -8.93 -6.36
N GLU A 34 6.58 -8.62 -6.97
CA GLU A 34 6.33 -7.29 -7.57
C GLU A 34 6.35 -6.16 -6.53
N ILE A 35 5.88 -6.44 -5.31
CA ILE A 35 5.78 -5.45 -4.24
C ILE A 35 7.10 -5.30 -3.47
N PHE A 36 7.78 -6.40 -3.13
CA PHE A 36 8.87 -6.39 -2.14
C PHE A 36 10.26 -6.73 -2.68
N LYS A 37 10.39 -7.30 -3.88
CA LYS A 37 11.69 -7.81 -4.35
C LYS A 37 12.69 -6.68 -4.58
N GLY A 38 13.80 -6.73 -3.84
CA GLY A 38 14.89 -5.76 -3.95
C GLY A 38 14.54 -4.36 -3.44
N LYS A 39 13.40 -4.19 -2.77
CA LYS A 39 12.93 -2.91 -2.22
C LYS A 39 12.90 -2.95 -0.69
N LYS A 40 13.24 -1.84 -0.05
CA LYS A 40 12.96 -1.57 1.36
C LYS A 40 11.59 -0.91 1.43
N VAL A 41 10.60 -1.65 1.94
CA VAL A 41 9.20 -1.24 1.94
C VAL A 41 8.68 -1.07 3.37
N VAL A 42 7.94 -0.01 3.62
CA VAL A 42 7.13 0.17 4.82
C VAL A 42 5.69 -0.23 4.51
N ILE A 43 5.11 -1.11 5.32
CA ILE A 43 3.70 -1.52 5.19
C ILE A 43 2.93 -0.94 6.35
N PHE A 44 1.89 -0.20 6.03
CA PHE A 44 0.90 0.33 6.95
C PHE A 44 -0.42 -0.44 6.77
N ALA A 45 -0.90 -1.05 7.85
CA ALA A 45 -2.17 -1.79 7.85
C ALA A 45 -3.12 -1.19 8.88
N LEU A 46 -4.39 -1.07 8.49
CA LEU A 46 -5.46 -0.56 9.35
C LEU A 46 -6.64 -1.55 9.38
N PRO A 47 -7.40 -1.63 10.50
CA PRO A 47 -8.44 -2.65 10.67
C PRO A 47 -9.62 -2.54 9.70
N GLY A 48 -9.87 -1.34 9.18
CA GLY A 48 -10.93 -1.09 8.20
C GLY A 48 -10.93 0.35 7.73
N ALA A 49 -11.17 0.54 6.43
CA ALA A 49 -11.33 1.87 5.83
C ALA A 49 -12.47 2.64 6.52
N PHE A 50 -12.35 3.96 6.63
CA PHE A 50 -13.35 4.86 7.22
C PHE A 50 -13.61 4.66 8.72
N THR A 51 -12.76 3.94 9.44
CA THR A 51 -12.82 3.89 10.91
C THR A 51 -12.26 5.19 11.52
N PRO A 52 -12.86 5.73 12.61
CA PRO A 52 -12.60 7.09 13.07
C PRO A 52 -11.12 7.38 13.37
N THR A 53 -10.43 6.46 14.04
CA THR A 53 -9.02 6.63 14.45
C THR A 53 -8.04 6.41 13.29
N CYS A 54 -8.34 5.47 12.39
CA CYS A 54 -7.42 5.12 11.31
C CYS A 54 -7.45 6.14 10.17
N SER A 55 -8.61 6.75 9.93
CA SER A 55 -8.80 7.70 8.82
C SER A 55 -8.36 9.13 9.16
N SER A 56 -8.37 9.50 10.45
CA SER A 56 -8.06 10.87 10.88
C SER A 56 -6.61 11.10 11.28
N LYS A 57 -5.86 10.05 11.66
CA LYS A 57 -4.52 10.23 12.25
C LYS A 57 -3.44 9.30 11.69
N HIS A 58 -3.74 8.03 11.48
CA HIS A 58 -2.70 7.09 11.08
C HIS A 58 -2.31 7.25 9.61
N LEU A 59 -3.28 7.21 8.69
CA LEU A 59 -2.99 7.36 7.25
C LEU A 59 -2.36 8.73 6.92
N PRO A 60 -2.91 9.88 7.38
CA PRO A 60 -2.32 11.18 7.05
C PRO A 60 -0.89 11.34 7.56
N GLY A 61 -0.57 10.79 8.74
CA GLY A 61 0.78 10.89 9.30
C GLY A 61 1.85 10.15 8.47
N TYR A 62 1.51 9.02 7.83
CA TYR A 62 2.43 8.35 6.91
C TYR A 62 2.55 9.08 5.57
N GLU A 63 1.47 9.72 5.12
CA GLU A 63 1.46 10.52 3.90
C GLU A 63 2.35 11.77 4.05
N GLU A 64 2.20 12.51 5.15
CA GLU A 64 3.05 13.68 5.46
C GLU A 64 4.53 13.31 5.60
N LYS A 65 4.82 12.11 6.10
CA LYS A 65 6.19 11.59 6.30
C LYS A 65 6.73 10.80 5.12
N TYR A 66 5.99 10.67 4.03
CA TYR A 66 6.35 9.83 2.89
C TYR A 66 7.72 10.23 2.30
N ASP A 67 7.94 11.52 2.06
CA ASP A 67 9.20 12.01 1.50
C ASP A 67 10.39 11.87 2.47
N GLU A 68 10.17 12.06 3.78
CA GLU A 68 11.17 11.82 4.82
C GLU A 68 11.56 10.34 4.88
N LEU A 69 10.59 9.42 4.78
CA LEU A 69 10.84 7.98 4.74
C LEU A 69 11.66 7.60 3.50
N LYS A 70 11.33 8.17 2.34
CA LYS A 70 12.08 7.93 1.10
C LYS A 70 13.51 8.46 1.19
N ALA A 71 13.72 9.63 1.80
CA ALA A 71 15.06 10.16 2.07
C ALA A 71 15.91 9.25 2.97
N LEU A 72 15.29 8.46 3.85
CA LEU A 72 15.94 7.45 4.70
C LEU A 72 16.19 6.10 3.99
N GLY A 73 16.04 6.08 2.66
CA GLY A 73 16.30 4.91 1.80
C GLY A 73 15.18 3.89 1.80
N VAL A 74 13.95 4.28 2.16
CA VAL A 74 12.74 3.47 1.91
C VAL A 74 12.35 3.69 0.44
N ASP A 75 12.18 2.61 -0.32
CA ASP A 75 11.77 2.73 -1.71
C ASP A 75 10.29 3.09 -1.81
N GLU A 76 9.43 2.43 -1.01
CA GLU A 76 7.98 2.63 -1.02
C GLU A 76 7.29 2.45 0.34
N VAL A 77 6.13 3.09 0.47
CA VAL A 77 5.20 2.98 1.62
C VAL A 77 3.84 2.56 1.07
N TYR A 78 3.31 1.44 1.56
CA TYR A 78 2.01 0.87 1.18
C TYR A 78 1.04 0.83 2.35
#